data_AF-F9RDF3-F1
#
_entry.id   AF-F9RDF3-F1
#
_cell.length_a   1.000
_cell.length_b   1.000
_cell.length_c   1.000
_cell.angle_alpha   90.00
_cell.angle_beta   90.00
_cell.angle_gamma   90.00
#
_symmetry.space_group_name_H-M   'P 1'
#
loop_
_entity.id
_entity.type
_entity.pdbx_description
1 polymer ?
#
loop_
_entity_poly.entity_id
_entity_poly.type
_entity_poly.pdbx_seq_one_letter_code
_entity_poly.pdbx_strand_id
1 'polypeptide(L)'
;MKKCAAGFAVLLFATTVNASSFLDSVTSKDTTDLISSVSEKYDVAGHSLPMTELLTQKLDVSPEEALKGTNALFSLAENQLSSGDLSELESLIPWSSNIPDAQNLLGKVENMDAVKSVFEKAGLDPSMINQFVPVILGYLGDSGASEGLLGSLGDLWKSAD
;
A
#
# COMPACT_ATOMS: atom_id res chain seq x y z
N MET A 1 -16.54 -34.01 60.66
CA MET A 1 -16.64 -35.26 59.87
C MET A 1 -16.08 -35.00 58.47
N LYS A 2 -15.16 -35.85 57.99
CA LYS A 2 -14.78 -36.09 56.57
C LYS A 2 -14.08 -34.91 55.84
N LYS A 3 -12.74 -34.80 55.82
CA LYS A 3 -11.78 -35.43 54.88
C LYS A 3 -12.13 -35.23 53.40
N CYS A 4 -11.28 -34.53 52.64
CA CYS A 4 -10.64 -35.04 51.42
C CYS A 4 -9.38 -34.23 51.07
N ALA A 5 -8.27 -34.96 50.96
CA ALA A 5 -7.00 -34.56 50.39
C ALA A 5 -6.93 -35.04 48.94
N ALA A 6 -6.17 -34.33 48.09
CA ALA A 6 -5.50 -34.75 46.84
C ALA A 6 -5.41 -33.52 45.91
N GLY A 7 -4.29 -33.16 45.30
CA GLY A 7 -2.97 -33.74 45.26
C GLY A 7 -2.00 -32.71 44.69
N PHE A 8 -0.75 -32.79 45.13
CA PHE A 8 0.36 -31.96 44.68
C PHE A 8 0.97 -32.65 43.45
N ALA A 9 0.83 -32.05 42.27
CA ALA A 9 1.52 -32.49 41.05
C ALA A 9 2.48 -31.39 40.63
N VAL A 10 3.77 -31.66 40.87
CA VAL A 10 4.90 -30.87 40.41
C VAL A 10 5.50 -31.56 39.19
N LEU A 11 5.96 -30.71 38.26
CA LEU A 11 6.90 -30.95 37.14
C LEU A 11 6.34 -31.52 35.82
N LEU A 12 6.39 -30.70 34.76
CA LEU A 12 7.46 -30.73 33.74
C LEU A 12 7.41 -29.45 32.88
N PHE A 13 8.56 -28.78 32.74
CA PHE A 13 8.76 -27.60 31.90
C PHE A 13 8.98 -28.00 30.44
N ALA A 14 8.32 -27.30 29.49
CA ALA A 14 8.81 -27.17 28.12
C ALA A 14 8.23 -25.90 27.44
N THR A 15 9.15 -25.01 27.06
CA THR A 15 9.11 -24.00 25.99
C THR A 15 8.11 -22.84 26.05
N THR A 16 8.69 -21.66 26.14
CA THR A 16 8.13 -20.31 26.14
C THR A 16 7.61 -19.88 24.76
N VAL A 17 6.36 -19.42 24.69
CA VAL A 17 5.94 -18.21 23.97
C VAL A 17 4.78 -17.55 24.76
N ASN A 18 4.86 -16.23 24.91
CA ASN A 18 4.05 -15.42 25.84
C ASN A 18 2.54 -15.51 25.61
N ALA A 19 1.80 -15.88 26.65
CA ALA A 19 0.43 -15.41 26.85
C ALA A 19 0.49 -14.07 27.56
N SER A 20 -0.17 -13.04 27.02
CA SER A 20 -0.67 -11.88 27.79
C SER A 20 -1.72 -11.13 26.96
N SER A 21 -2.98 -11.45 27.22
CA SER A 21 -4.04 -10.47 27.51
C SER A 21 -3.91 -9.09 26.86
N PHE A 22 -4.45 -8.93 25.64
CA PHE A 22 -4.71 -7.61 25.04
C PHE A 22 -6.22 -7.25 25.03
N LEU A 23 -7.09 -8.16 25.49
CA LEU A 23 -8.54 -8.09 25.26
C LEU A 23 -9.38 -7.51 26.42
N ASP A 24 -8.80 -6.90 27.45
CA ASP A 24 -9.58 -6.49 28.64
C ASP A 24 -9.35 -5.02 29.10
N SER A 25 -9.16 -4.09 28.18
CA SER A 25 -9.23 -2.65 28.52
C SER A 25 -9.63 -1.79 27.32
N VAL A 26 -10.86 -1.96 26.82
CA VAL A 26 -11.46 -0.98 25.89
C VAL A 26 -12.90 -0.65 26.27
N THR A 27 -13.18 -0.54 27.57
CA THR A 27 -14.35 0.19 28.06
C THR A 27 -13.95 1.62 28.41
N SER A 28 -13.66 2.42 27.39
CA SER A 28 -13.66 3.88 27.49
C SER A 28 -14.10 4.48 26.16
N LYS A 29 -15.24 5.17 26.22
CA LYS A 29 -16.02 5.79 25.15
C LYS A 29 -15.28 6.88 24.34
N ASP A 30 -14.03 7.20 24.68
CA ASP A 30 -13.17 8.19 24.03
C ASP A 30 -12.17 7.58 23.03
N THR A 31 -11.86 6.28 23.14
CA THR A 31 -10.93 5.63 22.20
C THR A 31 -11.61 5.16 20.92
N THR A 32 -12.95 5.23 20.87
CA THR A 32 -13.74 4.91 19.68
C THR A 32 -13.44 5.88 18.54
N ASP A 33 -13.24 7.17 18.78
CA ASP A 33 -12.95 8.14 17.69
C ASP A 33 -11.58 7.95 17.03
N LEU A 34 -10.59 7.44 17.77
CA LEU A 34 -9.22 7.22 17.28
C LEU A 34 -9.06 5.87 16.57
N ILE A 35 -9.85 4.87 16.98
CA ILE A 35 -9.86 3.55 16.32
C ILE A 35 -10.81 3.58 15.12
N SER A 36 -11.90 4.35 15.15
CA SER A 36 -12.76 4.56 13.97
C SER A 36 -12.01 5.24 12.82
N SER A 37 -11.16 6.24 13.09
CA SER A 37 -10.39 6.89 12.02
C SER A 37 -9.26 6.04 11.41
N VAL A 38 -8.91 4.90 12.03
CA VAL A 38 -7.97 3.91 11.45
C VAL A 38 -8.65 2.60 11.00
N SER A 39 -9.91 2.35 11.42
CA SER A 39 -10.74 1.22 10.97
C SER A 39 -11.83 1.58 9.95
N GLU A 40 -12.08 2.86 9.65
CA GLU A 40 -13.09 3.30 8.65
C GLU A 40 -12.61 3.32 7.19
N LYS A 41 -11.54 2.59 6.82
CA LYS A 41 -11.14 2.46 5.40
C LYS A 41 -11.01 1.03 4.88
N TYR A 42 -11.58 0.03 5.56
CA TYR A 42 -11.65 -1.34 5.01
C TYR A 42 -12.88 -2.09 5.54
N ASP A 43 -14.09 -1.65 5.16
CA ASP A 43 -15.31 -2.45 5.32
C ASP A 43 -15.58 -3.28 4.07
N VAL A 44 -15.36 -4.59 4.17
CA VAL A 44 -15.49 -5.58 3.10
C VAL A 44 -16.90 -5.63 2.50
N ALA A 45 -17.04 -5.09 1.29
CA ALA A 45 -18.04 -5.50 0.30
C ALA A 45 -17.52 -5.17 -1.12
N GLY A 46 -17.17 -6.19 -1.92
CA GLY A 46 -16.84 -6.03 -3.35
C GLY A 46 -15.49 -5.37 -3.70
N HIS A 47 -14.48 -5.51 -2.85
CA HIS A 47 -13.26 -4.69 -2.85
C HIS A 47 -12.32 -4.90 -4.04
N SER A 48 -12.22 -3.91 -4.92
CA SER A 48 -10.96 -3.65 -5.61
C SER A 48 -9.93 -3.30 -4.53
N LEU A 49 -8.94 -4.18 -4.31
CA LEU A 49 -7.87 -3.92 -3.34
C LEU A 49 -7.20 -2.59 -3.73
N PRO A 50 -6.99 -1.65 -2.79
CA PRO A 50 -6.26 -0.44 -3.13
C PRO A 50 -4.89 -0.86 -3.68
N MET A 51 -4.47 -0.22 -4.78
CA MET A 51 -3.23 -0.54 -5.52
C MET A 51 -2.03 -0.89 -4.60
N THR A 52 -1.86 -0.12 -3.52
CA THR A 52 -0.77 -0.29 -2.54
C THR A 52 -0.83 -1.62 -1.79
N GLU A 53 -2.03 -2.10 -1.46
CA GLU A 53 -2.26 -3.39 -0.80
C GLU A 53 -1.97 -4.53 -1.77
N LEU A 54 -2.37 -4.38 -3.03
CA LEU A 54 -2.09 -5.35 -4.08
C LEU A 54 -0.58 -5.45 -4.38
N LEU A 55 0.13 -4.31 -4.42
CA LEU A 55 1.59 -4.28 -4.57
C LEU A 55 2.30 -4.90 -3.37
N THR A 56 1.86 -4.60 -2.15
CA THR A 56 2.39 -5.19 -0.91
C THR A 56 2.27 -6.71 -0.92
N GLN A 57 1.10 -7.24 -1.27
CA GLN A 57 0.86 -8.69 -1.33
C GLN A 57 1.64 -9.38 -2.46
N LYS A 58 1.86 -8.71 -3.60
CA LYS A 58 2.53 -9.29 -4.77
C LYS A 58 4.05 -9.22 -4.71
N LEU A 59 4.58 -8.14 -4.13
CA LEU A 59 5.99 -7.78 -4.22
C LEU A 59 6.72 -7.84 -2.87
N ASP A 60 6.00 -8.18 -1.79
CA ASP A 60 6.53 -8.23 -0.41
C ASP A 60 7.16 -6.90 0.05
N VAL A 61 6.61 -5.79 -0.47
CA VAL A 61 6.99 -4.41 -0.09
C VAL A 61 6.07 -3.91 1.01
N SER A 62 6.52 -2.96 1.83
CA SER A 62 5.63 -2.29 2.78
C SER A 62 4.61 -1.39 2.07
N PRO A 63 3.46 -1.10 2.69
CA PRO A 63 2.46 -0.17 2.12
C PRO A 63 3.03 1.23 1.85
N GLU A 64 3.97 1.69 2.68
CA GLU A 64 4.64 2.98 2.52
C GLU A 64 5.58 2.99 1.31
N GLU A 65 6.34 1.92 1.11
CA GLU A 65 7.18 1.74 -0.07
C GLU A 65 6.34 1.63 -1.34
N ALA A 66 5.28 0.81 -1.31
CA ALA A 66 4.34 0.68 -2.43
C ALA A 66 3.76 2.04 -2.82
N LEU A 67 3.30 2.82 -1.84
CA LEU A 67 2.76 4.16 -2.06
C LEU A 67 3.81 5.10 -2.66
N LYS A 68 5.02 5.16 -2.10
CA LYS A 68 6.10 6.02 -2.60
C LYS A 68 6.53 5.65 -4.01
N GLY A 69 6.70 4.36 -4.29
CA GLY A 69 7.09 3.84 -5.60
C GLY A 69 6.01 4.09 -6.66
N THR A 70 4.73 3.82 -6.33
CA THR A 70 3.61 4.14 -7.21
C THR A 70 3.51 5.65 -7.46
N ASN A 71 3.64 6.47 -6.42
CA ASN A 71 3.57 7.93 -6.57
C ASN A 71 4.71 8.48 -7.44
N ALA A 72 5.90 7.88 -7.39
CA ALA A 72 6.99 8.24 -8.29
C ALA A 72 6.66 7.96 -9.76
N LEU A 73 6.12 6.76 -10.04
CA LEU A 73 5.71 6.37 -11.39
C LEU A 73 4.56 7.24 -11.91
N PHE A 74 3.58 7.53 -11.06
CA PHE A 74 2.48 8.44 -11.38
C PHE A 74 2.96 9.88 -11.59
N SER A 75 3.89 10.38 -10.79
CA SER A 75 4.44 11.73 -10.99
C SER A 75 5.19 11.86 -12.31
N LEU A 76 5.90 10.82 -12.75
CA LEU A 76 6.47 10.79 -14.10
C LEU A 76 5.37 10.83 -15.17
N ALA A 77 4.29 10.06 -14.96
CA ALA A 77 3.14 10.06 -15.85
C ALA A 77 2.45 11.43 -15.91
N GLU A 78 2.27 12.12 -14.79
CA GLU A 78 1.71 13.48 -14.75
C GLU A 78 2.53 14.47 -15.60
N ASN A 79 3.85 14.32 -15.60
CA ASN A 79 4.74 15.23 -16.33
C ASN A 79 4.87 14.88 -17.82
N GLN A 80 4.61 13.64 -18.21
CA GLN A 80 4.91 13.12 -19.56
C GLN A 80 3.69 12.69 -20.37
N LEU A 81 2.56 12.41 -19.72
CA LEU A 81 1.32 12.10 -20.41
C LEU A 81 0.71 13.35 -21.05
N SER A 82 -0.08 13.12 -22.08
CA SER A 82 -0.92 14.17 -22.67
C SER A 82 -2.05 14.55 -21.71
N SER A 83 -2.60 15.76 -21.84
CA SER A 83 -3.71 16.24 -21.01
C SER A 83 -4.96 15.36 -21.07
N GLY A 84 -5.21 14.70 -22.21
CA GLY A 84 -6.30 13.73 -22.37
C GLY A 84 -6.11 12.49 -21.51
N ASP A 85 -4.96 11.82 -21.65
CA ASP A 85 -4.58 10.62 -20.89
C ASP A 85 -4.54 10.91 -19.38
N LEU A 86 -4.02 12.07 -18.99
CA LEU A 86 -3.97 12.51 -17.60
C LEU A 86 -5.37 12.71 -17.01
N SER A 87 -6.26 13.38 -17.75
CA SER A 87 -7.65 13.57 -17.31
C SER A 87 -8.40 12.24 -17.16
N GLU A 88 -8.12 11.27 -18.03
CA GLU A 88 -8.66 9.92 -17.92
C GLU A 88 -8.10 9.21 -16.66
N LEU A 89 -6.79 9.25 -16.46
CA LEU A 89 -6.11 8.67 -15.29
C LEU A 89 -6.63 9.23 -13.95
N GLU A 90 -6.87 10.54 -13.89
CA GLU A 90 -7.48 11.24 -12.75
C GLU A 90 -8.93 10.82 -12.52
N SER A 91 -9.67 10.48 -13.58
CA SER A 91 -11.07 10.04 -13.47
C SER A 91 -11.21 8.59 -12.98
N LEU A 92 -10.21 7.76 -13.29
CA LEU A 92 -10.22 6.31 -13.00
C LEU A 92 -9.80 6.00 -11.58
N ILE A 93 -8.89 6.78 -11.01
CA ILE A 93 -8.44 6.60 -9.64
C ILE A 93 -8.79 7.88 -8.87
N PRO A 94 -9.61 7.82 -7.81
CA PRO A 94 -9.93 8.97 -6.95
C PRO A 94 -8.75 9.32 -6.01
N TRP A 95 -7.54 9.48 -6.55
CA TRP A 95 -6.34 9.94 -5.82
C TRP A 95 -6.23 11.46 -5.78
N SER A 96 -6.81 12.17 -6.76
CA SER A 96 -6.64 13.61 -6.93
C SER A 96 -7.10 14.46 -5.74
N SER A 97 -7.97 13.92 -4.88
CA SER A 97 -8.44 14.62 -3.67
C SER A 97 -7.46 14.55 -2.49
N ASN A 98 -6.49 13.63 -2.51
CA ASN A 98 -5.62 13.34 -1.35
C ASN A 98 -4.14 13.13 -1.70
N ILE A 99 -3.66 13.47 -2.91
CA ILE A 99 -2.22 13.52 -3.14
C ILE A 99 -1.70 14.84 -2.54
N PRO A 100 -0.98 14.81 -1.39
CA PRO A 100 -0.23 15.97 -0.97
C PRO A 100 0.80 16.24 -2.05
N ASP A 101 0.57 17.31 -2.81
CA ASP A 101 1.50 18.03 -3.68
C ASP A 101 2.84 17.29 -3.85
N ALA A 102 2.79 16.17 -4.59
CA ALA A 102 3.92 15.24 -4.69
C ALA A 102 5.12 15.95 -5.34
N GLN A 103 4.81 16.97 -6.15
CA GLN A 103 5.74 17.89 -6.77
C GLN A 103 6.56 18.69 -5.74
N ASN A 104 5.96 19.08 -4.61
CA ASN A 104 6.63 19.82 -3.53
C ASN A 104 7.50 18.92 -2.63
N LEU A 105 7.16 17.64 -2.47
CA LEU A 105 7.87 16.72 -1.57
C LEU A 105 9.01 15.93 -2.24
N LEU A 106 8.90 15.65 -3.54
CA LEU A 106 9.82 14.74 -4.24
C LEU A 106 10.73 15.44 -5.26
N GLY A 107 10.50 16.73 -5.53
CA GLY A 107 11.06 17.41 -6.69
C GLY A 107 10.37 16.94 -7.97
N LYS A 108 10.48 17.70 -9.06
CA LYS A 108 9.87 17.29 -10.33
C LYS A 108 10.43 15.95 -10.79
N VAL A 109 9.59 14.93 -10.80
CA VAL A 109 9.91 13.64 -11.40
C VAL A 109 9.73 13.77 -12.91
N GLU A 110 10.70 14.36 -13.59
CA GLU A 110 10.64 14.61 -15.04
C GLU A 110 11.09 13.39 -15.86
N ASN A 111 11.84 12.47 -15.25
CA ASN A 111 12.42 11.33 -15.94
C ASN A 111 12.50 10.08 -15.04
N MET A 112 12.89 8.98 -15.65
CA MET A 112 13.01 7.69 -14.97
C MET A 112 14.15 7.66 -13.95
N ASP A 113 15.22 8.44 -14.13
CA ASP A 113 16.28 8.58 -13.12
C ASP A 113 15.74 9.17 -11.81
N ALA A 114 14.82 10.14 -11.90
CA ALA A 114 14.14 10.68 -10.74
C ALA A 114 13.23 9.63 -10.07
N VAL A 115 12.53 8.82 -10.85
CA VAL A 115 11.74 7.68 -10.33
C VAL A 115 12.65 6.71 -9.57
N LYS A 116 13.77 6.28 -10.18
CA LYS A 116 14.76 5.40 -9.56
C LYS A 116 15.30 5.98 -8.25
N SER A 117 15.61 7.27 -8.22
CA SER A 117 16.04 7.96 -7.00
C SER A 117 14.97 7.95 -5.90
N VAL A 118 13.69 8.07 -6.24
CA VAL A 118 12.60 7.97 -5.27
C VAL A 118 12.49 6.54 -4.73
N PHE A 119 12.62 5.51 -5.57
CA PHE A 119 12.66 4.12 -5.13
C PHE A 119 13.82 3.89 -4.15
N GLU A 120 15.04 4.32 -4.48
CA GLU A 120 16.20 4.21 -3.58
C GLU A 120 15.96 4.91 -2.23
N LYS A 121 15.41 6.14 -2.27
CA LYS A 121 15.07 6.90 -1.05
C LYS A 121 13.95 6.26 -0.24
N ALA A 122 13.05 5.53 -0.90
CA ALA A 122 12.00 4.77 -0.24
C ALA A 122 12.52 3.48 0.38
N GLY A 123 13.76 3.06 0.09
CA GLY A 123 14.30 1.76 0.49
C GLY A 123 14.02 0.65 -0.50
N LEU A 124 13.43 0.97 -1.66
CA LEU A 124 13.13 0.05 -2.75
C LEU A 124 14.31 -0.07 -3.71
N ASP A 125 14.50 -1.27 -4.26
CA ASP A 125 15.43 -1.48 -5.36
C ASP A 125 14.81 -0.92 -6.67
N PRO A 126 15.52 -0.08 -7.43
CA PRO A 126 15.05 0.45 -8.72
C PRO A 126 14.60 -0.62 -9.72
N SER A 127 15.17 -1.82 -9.66
CA SER A 127 14.76 -2.95 -10.51
C SER A 127 13.32 -3.42 -10.23
N MET A 128 12.76 -3.10 -9.06
CA MET A 128 11.37 -3.40 -8.73
C MET A 128 10.37 -2.62 -9.58
N ILE A 129 10.78 -1.53 -10.24
CA ILE A 129 9.93 -0.81 -11.20
C ILE A 129 9.36 -1.79 -12.25
N ASN A 130 10.17 -2.76 -12.70
CA ASN A 130 9.75 -3.79 -13.66
C ASN A 130 8.67 -4.74 -13.12
N GLN A 131 8.50 -4.81 -11.81
CA GLN A 131 7.45 -5.59 -11.16
C GLN A 131 6.24 -4.73 -10.77
N PHE A 132 6.46 -3.46 -10.41
CA PHE A 132 5.41 -2.49 -10.11
C PHE A 132 4.58 -2.15 -11.36
N VAL A 133 5.23 -1.87 -12.49
CA VAL A 133 4.60 -1.46 -13.74
C VAL A 133 3.50 -2.43 -14.21
N PRO A 134 3.76 -3.73 -14.42
CA PRO A 134 2.72 -4.66 -14.90
C PRO A 134 1.58 -4.82 -13.90
N VAL A 135 1.86 -4.69 -12.60
CA VAL A 135 0.86 -4.74 -11.55
C VAL A 135 -0.05 -3.51 -11.58
N ILE A 136 0.53 -2.32 -11.73
CA ILE A 136 -0.18 -1.05 -11.84
C ILE A 136 -1.03 -0.99 -13.12
N LEU A 137 -0.47 -1.39 -14.26
CA LEU A 137 -1.20 -1.42 -15.53
C LEU A 137 -2.36 -2.42 -15.48
N GLY A 138 -2.16 -3.58 -14.84
CA GLY A 138 -3.24 -4.56 -14.65
C GLY A 138 -4.39 -3.96 -13.83
N TYR A 139 -4.07 -3.33 -12.70
CA TYR A 139 -5.08 -2.67 -11.87
C TYR A 139 -5.81 -1.54 -12.62
N LEU A 140 -5.09 -0.71 -13.38
CA LEU A 140 -5.67 0.37 -14.16
C LEU A 140 -6.62 -0.17 -15.24
N GLY A 141 -6.22 -1.25 -15.93
CA GLY A 141 -7.07 -1.92 -16.91
C GLY A 141 -8.33 -2.51 -16.27
N ASP A 142 -8.19 -3.17 -15.12
CA ASP A 142 -9.33 -3.69 -14.34
C ASP A 142 -10.24 -2.56 -13.82
N SER A 143 -9.67 -1.36 -13.60
CA SER A 143 -10.40 -0.15 -13.19
C SER A 143 -11.08 0.57 -14.36
N GLY A 144 -10.88 0.10 -15.60
CA GLY A 144 -11.53 0.65 -16.80
C GLY A 144 -10.67 1.64 -17.59
N ALA A 145 -9.34 1.65 -17.40
CA ALA A 145 -8.43 2.44 -18.23
C ALA A 145 -8.51 2.04 -19.70
N SER A 146 -8.48 3.03 -20.59
CA SER A 146 -8.43 2.82 -22.03
C SER A 146 -7.10 2.17 -22.43
N GLU A 147 -7.14 1.38 -23.52
CA GLU A 147 -5.93 0.78 -24.09
C GLU A 147 -4.90 1.84 -24.50
N GLY A 148 -5.37 3.04 -24.89
CA GLY A 148 -4.51 4.19 -25.20
C GLY A 148 -3.73 4.67 -23.97
N LEU A 149 -4.43 4.91 -22.85
CA LEU A 149 -3.79 5.30 -21.59
C LEU A 149 -2.82 4.22 -21.09
N LEU A 150 -3.23 2.95 -21.09
CA LEU A 150 -2.38 1.83 -20.68
C LEU A 150 -1.14 1.69 -21.57
N GLY A 151 -1.29 1.95 -22.88
CA GLY A 151 -0.18 2.00 -23.83
C GLY A 151 0.79 3.14 -23.52
N SER A 152 0.28 4.37 -23.38
CA SER A 152 1.08 5.56 -23.03
C SER A 152 1.86 5.36 -21.73
N LEU A 153 1.20 4.85 -20.69
CA LEU A 153 1.82 4.56 -19.40
C LEU A 153 2.85 3.43 -19.49
N GLY A 154 2.53 2.36 -20.22
CA GLY A 154 3.43 1.24 -20.45
C GLY A 154 4.70 1.67 -21.16
N ASP A 155 4.58 2.44 -22.24
CA ASP A 155 5.72 2.94 -23.02
C ASP A 155 6.57 3.92 -22.20
N LEU A 156 5.92 4.81 -21.44
CA LEU A 156 6.59 5.75 -20.56
C LEU A 156 7.45 5.03 -19.50
N TRP A 157 6.89 4.02 -18.84
CA TRP A 157 7.57 3.33 -17.76
C TRP A 157 8.51 2.20 -18.21
N LYS A 158 8.34 1.68 -19.43
CA LYS A 158 9.26 0.70 -20.04
C LYS A 158 10.67 1.26 -20.23
N SER A 159 10.82 2.57 -20.27
CA SER A 159 12.10 3.28 -20.29
C SER A 159 12.93 3.14 -18.99
N ALA A 160 12.49 2.32 -18.03
CA ALA A 160 13.20 2.00 -16.79
C ALA A 160 14.34 0.99 -16.92
N ASP A 161 14.43 0.29 -18.04
CA ASP A 161 15.48 -0.70 -18.32
C ASP A 161 16.84 -0.03 -18.64
#